data_AF-A0A2D7CMZ2-F1
#
_entry.id   AF-A0A2D7CMZ2-F1
#
_cell.length_a   1.000
_cell.length_b   1.000
_cell.length_c   1.000
_cell.angle_alpha   90.00
_cell.angle_beta   90.00
_cell.angle_gamma   90.00
#
_symmetry.space_group_name_H-M   'P 1'
#
loop_
_entity.id
_entity.type
_entity.pdbx_description
1 polymer ?
#
loop_
_entity_poly.entity_id
_entity_poly.type
_entity_poly.pdbx_seq_one_letter_code
_entity_poly.pdbx_strand_id
1 'polypeptide(L)'
;MVRDFIGKLDPRIKAKLLFDENELSEGDLLFLISFHKILKNQDIANYRHSLLLHASDLPDGRGWSPHIWELIKGKNNVTVSILEVSYPADTGRILEKLIVDIPETAICSEINQLVFNAELSLMKNAISAYPNFLFHKQREPSDSDNIWPRRTPQNSEIDPFKSIAEQFNLLRVCDPKRYPAFFYHKDRKYKLFLEVEADED
;
A
#
# COMPACT_ATOMS: atom_id res chain seq x y z
N MET A 1 -7.63 3.86 -12.88
CA MET A 1 -6.35 3.12 -12.80
C MET A 1 -6.49 1.60 -12.90
N VAL A 2 -7.06 0.86 -11.94
CA VAL A 2 -7.22 -0.62 -12.09
C VAL A 2 -8.06 -0.98 -13.32
N ARG A 3 -9.16 -0.25 -13.57
CA ARG A 3 -9.98 -0.46 -14.77
C ARG A 3 -9.19 -0.26 -16.05
N ASP A 4 -8.33 0.76 -16.09
CA ASP A 4 -7.47 1.03 -17.24
C ASP A 4 -6.39 -0.04 -17.40
N PHE A 5 -5.86 -0.55 -16.29
CA PHE A 5 -4.96 -1.70 -16.28
C PHE A 5 -5.65 -2.94 -16.88
N ILE A 6 -6.86 -3.27 -16.43
CA ILE A 6 -7.67 -4.38 -16.97
C ILE A 6 -7.93 -4.20 -18.47
N GLY A 7 -8.28 -2.99 -18.90
CA GLY A 7 -8.53 -2.69 -20.32
C GLY A 7 -7.30 -2.81 -21.22
N LYS A 8 -6.09 -2.85 -20.65
CA LYS A 8 -4.82 -3.03 -21.37
C LYS A 8 -4.30 -4.48 -21.33
N LEU A 9 -4.98 -5.39 -20.63
CA LEU A 9 -4.61 -6.81 -20.62
C LEU A 9 -4.88 -7.45 -21.99
N ASP A 10 -4.19 -8.56 -22.26
CA ASP A 10 -4.47 -9.38 -23.44
C ASP A 10 -5.96 -9.76 -23.47
N PRO A 11 -6.67 -9.60 -24.61
CA PRO A 11 -8.11 -9.87 -24.70
C PRO A 11 -8.53 -11.30 -24.32
N ARG A 12 -7.59 -12.24 -24.30
CA ARG A 12 -7.83 -13.63 -23.86
C ARG A 12 -7.94 -13.74 -22.34
N ILE A 13 -7.42 -12.76 -21.60
CA ILE A 13 -7.49 -12.71 -20.14
C ILE A 13 -8.84 -12.12 -19.74
N LYS A 14 -9.62 -12.90 -18.99
CA LYS A 14 -10.86 -12.43 -18.37
C LYS A 14 -10.53 -11.89 -16.97
N ALA A 15 -10.66 -10.58 -16.79
CA ALA A 15 -10.44 -9.93 -15.50
C ALA A 15 -11.70 -9.21 -15.00
N LYS A 16 -11.88 -9.22 -13.68
CA LYS A 16 -12.97 -8.52 -13.00
C LYS A 16 -12.39 -7.73 -11.83
N LEU A 17 -12.90 -6.53 -11.61
CA LEU A 17 -12.63 -5.75 -10.41
C LEU A 17 -13.79 -5.96 -9.43
N LEU A 18 -13.47 -6.41 -8.23
CA LEU A 18 -14.41 -6.70 -7.15
C LEU A 18 -14.17 -5.73 -6.00
N PHE A 19 -15.20 -5.38 -5.25
CA PHE A 19 -15.12 -4.44 -4.13
C PHE A 19 -15.52 -5.07 -2.80
N ASP A 20 -16.15 -6.24 -2.82
CA ASP A 20 -16.56 -6.97 -1.63
C ASP A 20 -16.24 -8.47 -1.74
N GLU A 21 -15.91 -9.10 -0.61
CA GLU A 21 -15.60 -10.54 -0.55
C GLU A 21 -16.75 -11.44 -0.98
N ASN A 22 -18.00 -10.96 -0.87
CA ASN A 22 -19.17 -11.72 -1.30
C ASN A 22 -19.30 -11.79 -2.83
N GLU A 23 -18.51 -11.00 -3.57
CA GLU A 23 -18.43 -11.06 -5.03
C GLU A 23 -17.37 -12.07 -5.52
N LEU A 24 -16.58 -12.64 -4.60
CA LEU A 24 -15.60 -13.68 -4.93
C LEU A 24 -16.31 -14.91 -5.50
N SER A 25 -15.63 -15.54 -6.45
CA SER A 25 -16.09 -16.76 -7.09
C SER A 25 -14.91 -17.70 -7.23
N GLU A 26 -14.36 -17.83 -8.42
CA GLU A 26 -13.23 -18.69 -8.75
C GLU A 26 -12.37 -18.05 -9.83
N GLY A 27 -11.17 -18.57 -10.05
CA GLY A 27 -10.30 -18.14 -11.13
C GLY A 27 -8.87 -18.64 -11.01
N ASP A 28 -8.02 -18.24 -11.95
CA ASP A 28 -6.61 -18.60 -11.89
C ASP A 28 -5.86 -17.73 -10.87
N LEU A 29 -6.08 -16.41 -10.91
CA LEU A 29 -5.39 -15.44 -10.06
C LEU A 29 -6.40 -14.53 -9.33
N LEU A 30 -6.26 -14.42 -8.02
CA LEU A 30 -6.90 -13.39 -7.20
C LEU A 30 -5.83 -12.41 -6.72
N PHE A 31 -5.99 -11.12 -6.99
CA PHE A 31 -5.12 -10.07 -6.45
C PHE A 31 -5.86 -9.29 -5.35
N LEU A 32 -5.31 -9.28 -4.14
CA LEU A 32 -5.78 -8.45 -3.03
C LEU A 32 -4.97 -7.15 -3.03
N ILE A 33 -5.64 -6.06 -3.40
CA ILE A 33 -5.03 -4.73 -3.53
C ILE A 33 -5.66 -3.84 -2.47
N SER A 34 -4.89 -3.44 -1.45
CA SER A 34 -5.41 -2.64 -0.33
C SER A 34 -6.70 -3.21 0.30
N PHE A 35 -6.88 -4.53 0.31
CA PHE A 35 -8.07 -5.18 0.85
C PHE A 35 -7.94 -5.38 2.37
N HIS A 36 -8.91 -4.88 3.12
CA HIS A 36 -8.79 -4.71 4.59
C HIS A 36 -9.43 -5.84 5.42
N LYS A 37 -10.09 -6.79 4.78
CA LYS A 37 -10.73 -7.92 5.45
C LYS A 37 -9.90 -9.18 5.27
N ILE A 38 -9.89 -10.03 6.28
CA ILE A 38 -9.28 -11.36 6.19
C ILE A 38 -10.25 -12.26 5.43
N LEU A 39 -9.81 -12.79 4.28
CA LEU A 39 -10.59 -13.75 3.51
C LEU A 39 -10.61 -15.11 4.20
N LYS A 40 -11.71 -15.84 4.02
CA LYS A 40 -11.81 -17.22 4.53
C LYS A 40 -11.03 -18.15 3.62
N ASN A 41 -10.45 -19.20 4.20
CA ASN A 41 -9.68 -20.19 3.43
C ASN A 41 -10.49 -20.81 2.27
N GLN A 42 -11.80 -21.01 2.46
CA GLN A 42 -12.69 -21.51 1.40
C GLN A 42 -12.77 -20.57 0.19
N ASP A 43 -12.74 -19.25 0.40
CA ASP A 43 -12.87 -18.26 -0.68
C ASP A 43 -11.54 -18.17 -1.45
N ILE A 44 -10.42 -18.26 -0.73
CA ILE A 44 -9.06 -18.32 -1.28
C ILE A 44 -8.85 -19.59 -2.11
N ALA A 45 -9.36 -20.73 -1.64
CA ALA A 45 -9.16 -22.05 -2.27
C ALA A 45 -9.82 -22.20 -3.64
N ASN A 46 -10.78 -21.35 -3.99
CA ASN A 46 -11.39 -21.32 -5.32
C ASN A 46 -10.49 -20.68 -6.38
N TYR A 47 -9.33 -20.15 -5.98
CA TYR A 47 -8.35 -19.57 -6.88
C TYR A 47 -7.06 -20.39 -6.90
N ARG A 48 -6.46 -20.59 -8.08
CA ARG A 48 -5.17 -21.32 -8.17
C ARG A 48 -4.07 -20.61 -7.39
N HIS A 49 -4.02 -19.28 -7.49
CA HIS A 49 -3.19 -18.45 -6.62
C HIS A 49 -3.96 -17.22 -6.15
N SER A 50 -3.88 -16.97 -4.84
CA SER A 50 -4.30 -15.71 -4.24
C SER A 50 -3.06 -14.93 -3.82
N LEU A 51 -2.89 -13.73 -4.38
CA LEU A 51 -1.74 -12.88 -4.21
C LEU A 51 -2.13 -11.59 -3.49
N LEU A 52 -1.37 -11.20 -2.49
CA LEU A 52 -1.51 -9.94 -1.76
C LEU A 52 -0.45 -8.94 -2.26
N LEU A 53 -0.85 -7.68 -2.41
CA LEU A 53 0.08 -6.56 -2.59
C LEU A 53 0.26 -5.87 -1.24
N HIS A 54 1.52 -5.71 -0.81
CA HIS A 54 1.85 -5.12 0.48
C HIS A 54 3.06 -4.19 0.38
N ALA A 55 2.91 -2.94 0.80
CA ALA A 55 3.91 -1.89 0.60
C ALA A 55 5.01 -1.86 1.69
N SER A 56 5.65 -3.01 1.95
CA SER A 56 6.88 -3.07 2.77
C SER A 56 7.89 -4.11 2.27
N ASP A 57 9.08 -4.08 2.86
CA ASP A 57 10.14 -5.08 2.67
C ASP A 57 9.97 -6.29 3.61
N LEU A 58 8.92 -7.08 3.37
CA LEU A 58 8.53 -8.20 4.25
C LEU A 58 9.69 -9.18 4.53
N PRO A 59 9.87 -9.65 5.77
CA PRO A 59 8.91 -9.57 6.89
C PRO A 59 8.94 -8.26 7.69
N ASP A 60 9.83 -7.31 7.38
CA ASP A 60 9.79 -5.98 8.01
C ASP A 60 8.62 -5.17 7.46
N GLY A 61 7.98 -4.40 8.33
CA GLY A 61 6.84 -3.55 7.97
C GLY A 61 5.52 -4.29 7.73
N ARG A 62 5.24 -5.37 8.48
CA ARG A 62 3.89 -5.99 8.47
C ARG A 62 2.83 -5.02 8.99
N GLY A 63 1.55 -5.31 8.73
CA GLY A 63 0.43 -4.56 9.29
C GLY A 63 -0.10 -3.48 8.34
N TRP A 64 -0.36 -2.28 8.85
CA TRP A 64 -1.21 -1.32 8.14
C TRP A 64 -0.44 -0.16 7.54
N SER A 65 -0.59 0.03 6.21
CA SER A 65 0.02 1.15 5.46
C SER A 65 1.49 1.40 5.83
N PRO A 66 2.35 0.37 5.85
CA PRO A 66 3.73 0.45 6.32
C PRO A 66 4.55 1.57 5.68
N HIS A 67 4.49 1.71 4.36
CA HIS A 67 5.13 2.81 3.62
C HIS A 67 4.83 4.19 4.22
N ILE A 68 3.60 4.47 4.68
CA ILE A 68 3.27 5.76 5.31
C ILE A 68 4.07 5.97 6.59
N TRP A 69 4.16 4.94 7.44
CA TRP A 69 4.93 5.02 8.68
C TRP A 69 6.44 5.17 8.43
N GLU A 70 6.95 4.48 7.42
CA GLU A 70 8.35 4.60 7.01
C GLU A 70 8.69 5.99 6.48
N LEU A 71 7.81 6.57 5.66
CA LEU A 71 7.97 7.94 5.16
C LEU A 71 7.89 8.98 6.28
N ILE A 72 7.02 8.79 7.29
CA ILE A 72 6.99 9.62 8.51
C ILE A 72 8.33 9.56 9.24
N LYS A 73 8.95 8.37 9.31
CA LYS A 73 10.29 8.15 9.90
C LYS A 73 11.43 8.67 9.02
N GLY A 74 11.15 9.28 7.87
CA GLY A 74 12.16 9.89 7.01
C GLY A 74 12.79 8.93 5.99
N LYS A 75 12.22 7.75 5.73
CA LYS A 75 12.62 7.00 4.54
C LYS A 75 12.27 7.79 3.27
N ASN A 76 13.10 7.66 2.25
CA ASN A 76 12.94 8.27 0.92
C ASN A 76 12.69 7.22 -0.18
N ASN A 77 12.51 5.96 0.21
CA ASN A 77 12.09 4.87 -0.65
C ASN A 77 11.21 3.93 0.16
N VAL A 78 10.39 3.17 -0.56
CA VAL A 78 9.48 2.16 0.01
C VAL A 78 9.56 0.91 -0.85
N THR A 79 9.47 -0.25 -0.22
CA THR A 79 9.42 -1.53 -0.95
C THR A 79 7.97 -1.95 -1.11
N VAL A 80 7.57 -2.42 -2.29
CA VAL A 80 6.28 -3.06 -2.53
C VAL A 80 6.52 -4.53 -2.83
N SER A 81 5.88 -5.40 -2.06
CA SER A 81 5.96 -6.85 -2.19
C SER A 81 4.66 -7.40 -2.77
N ILE A 82 4.78 -8.40 -3.65
CA ILE A 82 3.67 -9.30 -4.00
C ILE A 82 3.97 -10.68 -3.43
N LEU A 83 3.00 -11.28 -2.75
CA LEU A 83 3.17 -12.51 -1.99
C LEU A 83 1.91 -13.37 -2.03
N GLU A 84 2.03 -14.65 -1.70
CA GLU A 84 0.84 -15.47 -1.47
C GLU A 84 0.07 -15.00 -0.24
N VAL A 85 -1.25 -15.07 -0.33
CA VAL A 85 -2.12 -14.92 0.84
C VAL A 85 -1.87 -16.09 1.78
N SER A 86 -1.60 -15.80 3.05
CA SER A 86 -1.37 -16.79 4.09
C SER A 86 -2.07 -16.40 5.39
N TYR A 87 -2.10 -17.33 6.34
CA TYR A 87 -2.36 -17.05 7.75
C TYR A 87 -1.12 -17.42 8.58
N PRO A 88 -0.58 -16.52 9.42
CA PRO A 88 -0.99 -15.13 9.64
C PRO A 88 -0.89 -14.22 8.40
N ALA A 89 -1.48 -13.02 8.46
CA ALA A 89 -1.37 -12.04 7.37
C ALA A 89 0.10 -11.61 7.15
N ASP A 90 0.42 -11.27 5.91
CA ASP A 90 1.74 -10.78 5.48
C ASP A 90 2.92 -11.78 5.66
N THR A 91 2.65 -13.06 5.94
CA THR A 91 3.72 -14.09 6.14
C THR A 91 3.92 -15.03 4.96
N GLY A 92 3.17 -14.87 3.88
CA GLY A 92 3.20 -15.77 2.74
C GLY A 92 4.51 -15.69 1.97
N ARG A 93 4.75 -16.66 1.08
CA ARG A 93 5.96 -16.65 0.27
C ARG A 93 5.92 -15.47 -0.70
N ILE A 94 7.06 -14.81 -0.87
CA ILE A 94 7.19 -13.65 -1.76
C ILE A 94 7.34 -14.14 -3.19
N LEU A 95 6.57 -13.55 -4.10
CA LEU A 95 6.76 -13.75 -5.54
C LEU A 95 7.76 -12.73 -6.08
N GLU A 96 7.60 -11.45 -5.76
CA GLU A 96 8.49 -10.39 -6.23
C GLU A 96 8.45 -9.18 -5.28
N LYS A 97 9.50 -8.35 -5.30
CA LYS A 97 9.57 -7.05 -4.62
C LYS A 97 10.06 -5.98 -5.58
N LEU A 98 9.53 -4.77 -5.45
CA LEU A 98 10.04 -3.58 -6.13
C LEU A 98 10.37 -2.50 -5.11
N ILE A 99 11.51 -1.83 -5.30
CA ILE A 99 11.85 -0.63 -4.54
C ILE A 99 11.33 0.57 -5.34
N VAL A 100 10.69 1.50 -4.65
CA VAL A 100 10.11 2.71 -5.21
C VAL A 100 10.72 3.90 -4.51
N ASP A 101 11.45 4.73 -5.25
CA ASP A 101 11.94 6.00 -4.74
C ASP A 101 10.78 6.98 -4.58
N ILE A 102 10.72 7.61 -3.40
CA ILE A 102 9.70 8.58 -3.04
C ILE A 102 10.40 9.92 -2.83
N PRO A 103 10.24 10.88 -3.76
CA PRO A 103 10.80 12.22 -3.59
C PRO A 103 10.42 12.81 -2.24
N GLU A 104 11.35 13.51 -1.60
CA GLU A 104 11.09 14.14 -0.29
C GLU A 104 9.98 15.19 -0.38
N THR A 105 9.80 15.79 -1.56
CA THR A 105 8.74 16.75 -1.89
C THR A 105 7.40 16.10 -2.20
N ALA A 106 7.35 14.79 -2.46
CA ALA A 106 6.13 14.13 -2.89
C ALA A 106 5.06 14.18 -1.78
N ILE A 107 3.85 14.60 -2.15
CA ILE A 107 2.68 14.64 -1.29
C ILE A 107 1.83 13.38 -1.43
N CYS A 108 0.83 13.22 -0.56
CA CYS A 108 0.04 12.00 -0.40
C CYS A 108 -0.50 11.43 -1.71
N SER A 109 -1.02 12.29 -2.61
CA SER A 109 -1.50 11.86 -3.93
C SER A 109 -0.40 11.27 -4.81
N GLU A 110 0.78 11.90 -4.84
CA GLU A 110 1.93 11.48 -5.64
C GLU A 110 2.57 10.22 -5.07
N ILE A 111 2.70 10.13 -3.75
CA ILE A 111 3.15 8.93 -3.04
C ILE A 111 2.25 7.75 -3.40
N ASN A 112 0.92 7.93 -3.27
CA ASN A 112 -0.05 6.89 -3.61
C ASN A 112 0.06 6.48 -5.09
N GLN A 113 0.27 7.45 -5.99
CA GLN A 113 0.44 7.17 -7.42
C GLN A 113 1.70 6.35 -7.71
N LEU A 114 2.82 6.67 -7.06
CA LEU A 114 4.09 5.95 -7.19
C LEU A 114 3.99 4.51 -6.69
N VAL A 115 3.46 4.33 -5.46
CA VAL A 115 3.27 3.00 -4.85
C VAL A 115 2.32 2.16 -5.70
N PHE A 116 1.20 2.74 -6.13
CA PHE A 116 0.20 2.03 -6.91
C PHE A 116 0.71 1.65 -8.32
N ASN A 117 1.57 2.46 -8.94
CA ASN A 117 2.23 2.08 -10.19
C ASN A 117 3.15 0.86 -10.01
N ALA A 118 3.82 0.73 -8.86
CA ALA A 118 4.60 -0.45 -8.53
C ALA A 118 3.70 -1.68 -8.31
N GLU A 119 2.56 -1.54 -7.63
CA GLU A 119 1.56 -2.61 -7.47
C GLU A 119 1.06 -3.11 -8.83
N LEU A 120 0.71 -2.21 -9.76
CA LEU A 120 0.31 -2.59 -11.12
C LEU A 120 1.42 -3.31 -11.89
N SER A 121 2.67 -2.90 -11.69
CA SER A 121 3.83 -3.54 -12.32
C SER A 121 4.03 -4.96 -11.80
N LEU A 122 3.94 -5.16 -10.48
CA LEU A 122 3.98 -6.48 -9.85
C LEU A 122 2.84 -7.39 -10.34
N MET A 123 1.62 -6.86 -10.43
CA MET A 123 0.49 -7.61 -10.98
C MET A 123 0.72 -8.02 -12.44
N LYS A 124 1.26 -7.13 -13.27
CA LYS A 124 1.60 -7.43 -14.67
C LYS A 124 2.65 -8.53 -14.79
N ASN A 125 3.67 -8.48 -13.94
CA ASN A 125 4.73 -9.48 -13.90
C ASN A 125 4.17 -10.84 -13.46
N ALA A 126 3.33 -10.86 -12.42
CA ALA A 126 2.64 -12.07 -11.97
C ALA A 126 1.75 -12.66 -13.08
N ILE A 127 0.96 -11.85 -13.80
CA ILE A 127 0.16 -12.34 -14.93
C ILE A 127 1.05 -12.96 -16.01
N SER A 128 2.19 -12.35 -16.31
CA SER A 128 3.12 -12.81 -17.35
C SER A 128 3.87 -14.10 -16.96
N ALA A 129 4.14 -14.29 -15.67
CA ALA A 129 4.82 -15.47 -15.15
C ALA A 129 3.90 -16.69 -14.96
N TYR A 130 2.58 -16.49 -14.94
CA TYR A 130 1.62 -17.56 -14.71
C TYR A 130 1.66 -18.63 -15.83
N PRO A 131 1.61 -19.94 -15.51
CA PRO A 131 1.45 -20.57 -14.18
C PRO A 131 2.77 -20.89 -13.44
N ASN A 132 3.91 -20.45 -13.95
CA ASN A 132 5.24 -20.87 -13.50
C ASN A 132 5.82 -19.91 -12.45
N PHE A 133 5.15 -19.79 -11.31
CA PHE A 133 5.63 -18.93 -10.22
C PHE A 133 6.84 -19.52 -9.50
N LEU A 134 7.85 -18.67 -9.29
CA LEU A 134 8.98 -18.95 -8.42
C LEU A 134 8.80 -18.18 -7.11
N PHE A 135 8.31 -18.86 -6.09
CA PHE A 135 8.12 -18.26 -4.78
C PHE A 135 9.37 -18.40 -3.91
N HIS A 136 9.66 -17.35 -3.16
CA HIS A 136 10.74 -17.27 -2.20
C HIS A 136 10.19 -17.28 -0.77
N LYS A 137 10.71 -18.17 0.07
CA LYS A 137 10.38 -18.15 1.50
C LYS A 137 10.89 -16.83 2.09
N GLN A 138 10.06 -16.16 2.89
CA GLN A 138 10.55 -15.05 3.72
C GLN A 138 11.58 -15.57 4.72
N ARG A 139 12.53 -14.72 5.12
CA ARG A 139 13.34 -15.01 6.31
C ARG A 139 12.44 -15.09 7.53
N GLU A 140 12.92 -15.75 8.59
CA GLU A 140 12.20 -15.72 9.86
C GLU A 140 12.11 -14.26 10.39
N PRO A 141 10.96 -13.85 10.94
CA PRO A 141 10.82 -12.54 11.57
C PRO A 141 11.79 -12.38 12.73
N SER A 142 12.26 -11.16 12.94
CA SER A 142 13.13 -10.77 14.06
C SER A 142 12.43 -9.76 14.97
N ASP A 143 12.91 -9.62 16.21
CA ASP A 143 12.38 -8.61 17.15
C ASP A 143 12.61 -7.17 16.68
N SER A 144 13.53 -6.96 15.73
CA SER A 144 13.76 -5.66 15.08
C SER A 144 12.78 -5.33 13.96
N ASP A 145 11.95 -6.28 13.52
CA ASP A 145 10.98 -6.05 12.45
C ASP A 145 9.80 -5.22 12.95
N ASN A 146 9.43 -4.21 12.18
CA ASN A 146 8.31 -3.34 12.49
C ASN A 146 6.99 -4.06 12.17
N ILE A 147 6.04 -3.97 13.11
CA ILE A 147 4.62 -4.26 12.87
C ILE A 147 3.85 -2.97 13.07
N TRP A 148 3.28 -2.45 11.99
CA TRP A 148 2.68 -1.14 11.96
C TRP A 148 1.20 -1.15 12.30
N PRO A 149 0.76 -0.34 13.28
CA PRO A 149 -0.64 -0.23 13.61
C PRO A 149 -1.40 0.54 12.53
N ARG A 150 -2.71 0.34 12.49
CA ARG A 150 -3.58 1.14 11.64
C ARG A 150 -3.55 2.60 12.09
N ARG A 151 -3.27 3.52 11.17
CA ARG A 151 -3.42 4.97 11.43
C ARG A 151 -4.88 5.32 11.73
N THR A 152 -5.07 6.17 12.72
CA THR A 152 -6.33 6.83 13.03
C THR A 152 -6.24 8.31 12.65
N PRO A 153 -7.37 9.04 12.60
CA PRO A 153 -7.33 10.48 12.39
C PRO A 153 -6.34 11.19 13.33
N GLN A 154 -6.23 10.76 14.59
CA GLN A 154 -5.31 11.32 15.60
C GLN A 154 -3.83 11.22 15.18
N ASN A 155 -3.44 10.23 14.37
CA ASN A 155 -2.08 10.16 13.84
C ASN A 155 -1.78 11.20 12.74
N SER A 156 -2.67 12.17 12.52
CA SER A 156 -2.49 13.32 11.61
C SER A 156 -2.44 14.64 12.38
N GLU A 157 -2.27 14.60 13.71
CA GLU A 157 -2.10 15.79 14.53
C GLU A 157 -0.73 16.43 14.32
N ILE A 158 -0.73 17.72 14.03
CA ILE A 158 0.43 18.58 13.86
C ILE A 158 0.59 19.42 15.11
N ASP A 159 1.82 19.49 15.63
CA ASP A 159 2.16 20.40 16.71
C ASP A 159 2.35 21.82 16.13
N PRO A 160 1.50 22.81 16.50
CA PRO A 160 1.61 24.17 15.97
C PRO A 160 2.83 24.94 16.50
N PHE A 161 3.58 24.39 17.46
CA PHE A 161 4.79 25.01 18.01
C PHE A 161 6.08 24.49 17.39
N LYS A 162 6.00 23.45 16.55
CA LYS A 162 7.11 22.98 15.73
C LYS A 162 7.09 23.63 14.35
N SER A 163 8.24 23.71 13.71
CA SER A 163 8.34 24.21 12.34
C SER A 163 7.66 23.27 11.34
N ILE A 164 7.31 23.82 10.17
CA ILE A 164 6.80 23.03 9.04
C ILE A 164 7.82 21.98 8.63
N ALA A 165 9.11 22.35 8.55
CA ALA A 165 10.18 21.47 8.12
C ALA A 165 10.33 20.24 9.02
N GLU A 166 10.28 20.41 10.35
CA GLU A 166 10.39 19.30 11.32
C GLU A 166 9.25 18.27 11.21
N GLN A 167 8.09 18.69 10.70
CA GLN A 167 6.91 17.83 10.58
C GLN A 167 6.51 17.60 9.13
N PHE A 168 7.35 17.96 8.16
CA PHE A 168 7.01 17.92 6.74
C PHE A 168 6.68 16.50 6.29
N ASN A 169 7.40 15.50 6.80
CA ASN A 169 7.11 14.09 6.53
C ASN A 169 5.72 13.65 7.02
N LEU A 170 5.24 14.20 8.15
CA LEU A 170 3.88 13.93 8.61
C LEU A 170 2.86 14.67 7.75
N LEU A 171 3.12 15.94 7.43
CA LEU A 171 2.25 16.76 6.58
C LEU A 171 2.05 16.12 5.20
N ARG A 172 3.13 15.71 4.53
CA ARG A 172 3.09 15.20 3.16
C ARG A 172 2.36 13.88 3.00
N VAL A 173 2.27 13.06 4.05
CA VAL A 173 1.53 11.78 4.00
C VAL A 173 0.06 11.87 4.46
N CYS A 174 -0.39 13.04 4.94
CA CYS A 174 -1.78 13.21 5.37
C CYS A 174 -2.72 13.23 4.16
N ASP A 175 -3.74 12.36 4.17
CA ASP A 175 -4.75 12.32 3.12
C ASP A 175 -5.78 13.42 3.36
N PRO A 176 -5.93 14.41 2.46
CA PRO A 176 -6.82 15.56 2.68
C PRO A 176 -8.30 15.17 2.81
N LYS A 177 -8.71 14.00 2.31
CA LYS A 177 -10.10 13.55 2.34
C LYS A 177 -10.38 12.63 3.53
N ARG A 178 -9.52 11.63 3.74
CA ARG A 178 -9.77 10.55 4.73
C ARG A 178 -9.28 10.90 6.14
N TYR A 179 -8.09 11.49 6.23
CA TYR A 179 -7.42 11.81 7.50
C TYR A 179 -6.54 13.06 7.31
N PRO A 180 -7.15 14.26 7.16
CA PRO A 180 -6.39 15.48 6.94
C PRO A 180 -5.53 15.80 8.15
N ALA A 181 -4.40 16.49 7.89
CA ALA A 181 -3.60 17.08 8.95
C ALA A 181 -4.47 18.05 9.76
N PHE A 182 -4.27 18.09 11.08
CA PHE A 182 -5.00 19.00 11.95
C PHE A 182 -4.15 19.47 13.11
N PHE A 183 -4.49 20.59 13.73
CA PHE A 183 -3.86 21.06 14.96
C PHE A 183 -4.87 21.77 15.86
N TYR A 184 -4.50 21.97 17.12
CA TYR A 184 -5.26 22.77 18.08
C TYR A 184 -4.59 24.12 18.33
N HIS A 185 -5.36 25.20 18.30
CA HIS A 185 -4.91 26.52 18.74
C HIS A 185 -5.98 27.19 19.57
N LYS A 186 -5.66 27.53 20.83
CA LYS A 186 -6.61 28.07 21.82
C LYS A 186 -7.89 27.21 21.92
N ASP A 187 -7.70 25.92 22.16
CA ASP A 187 -8.74 24.88 22.28
C ASP A 187 -9.65 24.70 21.05
N ARG A 188 -9.31 25.31 19.91
CA ARG A 188 -10.03 25.14 18.65
C ARG A 188 -9.23 24.29 17.68
N LYS A 189 -9.90 23.32 17.07
CA LYS A 189 -9.34 22.42 16.05
C LYS A 189 -9.40 23.04 14.66
N TYR A 190 -8.30 22.99 13.92
CA TYR A 190 -8.18 23.43 12.54
C TYR A 190 -7.68 22.29 11.67
N LYS A 191 -8.13 22.25 10.41
CA LYS A 191 -7.55 21.37 9.39
C LYS A 191 -6.50 22.14 8.62
N LEU A 192 -5.46 21.42 8.20
CA LEU A 192 -4.41 21.94 7.35
C LEU A 192 -4.32 21.04 6.11
N PHE A 193 -4.27 21.68 4.94
CA PHE A 193 -4.17 21.01 3.66
C PHE A 193 -2.85 21.44 3.02
N LEU A 194 -2.07 20.45 2.57
CA LEU A 194 -0.85 20.67 1.84
C LEU A 194 -1.15 20.50 0.36
N GLU A 195 -0.85 21.53 -0.43
CA GLU A 195 -0.95 21.53 -1.88
C GLU A 195 0.40 21.97 -2.44
N VAL A 196 0.84 21.31 -3.50
CA VAL A 196 2.01 21.75 -4.27
C VAL A 196 1.53 22.85 -5.20
N GLU A 197 2.16 24.01 -5.12
CA GLU A 197 1.94 25.08 -6.09
C GLU A 197 2.43 24.59 -7.45
N ALA A 198 1.56 24.59 -8.45
CA ALA A 198 1.98 24.30 -9.81
C ALA A 198 2.88 25.45 -10.27
N ASP A 199 4.01 25.13 -10.91
CA ASP A 199 4.80 26.15 -11.57
C ASP A 199 3.90 26.90 -12.56
N GLU A 200 3.81 28.22 -12.42
CA GLU A 200 3.20 29.09 -13.44
C GLU A 200 4.16 29.12 -14.64
N ASP A 201 3.88 28.32 -15.67
CA ASP A 201 4.45 28.49 -17.01
C ASP A 201 3.92 29.77 -17.69
#